data_AF-A0A4Q5XEG2-F1
#
_entry.id   AF-A0A4Q5XEG2-F1
#
_cell.length_a   1.000
_cell.length_b   1.000
_cell.length_c   1.000
_cell.angle_alpha   90.00
_cell.angle_beta   90.00
_cell.angle_gamma   90.00
#
_symmetry.space_group_name_H-M   'P 1'
#
loop_
_entity.id
_entity.type
_entity.pdbx_description
1 polymer ?
#
loop_
_entity_poly.entity_id
_entity_poly.type
_entity_poly.pdbx_seq_one_letter_code
_entity_poly.pdbx_strand_id
1 'polypeptide(L)'
;MISPSDRSRLTGPVPEAGSRESHFPLADGARFSYRHTSLVDEPWDETDSIAAVRYREDDAFLLSDREDAAGERTHSTLIARGSGVWRAYKEVTVADVVSVTTAYDPPFLRYDEAWRTVGDTVTLDDDWQQTCVVASSASNCAPGAVKSGRTTHRYTVLAVAEKLSVPAGDFEAVKVQRDNLTDPETKWFWFASGVGKIREENPTTGAVTELTEYQLP
;
A
#
# COMPACT_ATOMS: atom_id res chain seq x y z
N MET A 1 12.53 22.40 -27.44
CA MET A 1 13.30 21.34 -26.74
C MET A 1 13.48 21.78 -25.31
N ILE A 2 12.74 21.18 -24.37
CA ILE A 2 12.94 21.42 -22.94
C ILE A 2 14.23 20.70 -22.55
N SER A 3 15.16 21.41 -21.91
CA SER A 3 16.43 20.84 -21.46
C SER A 3 16.15 19.66 -20.52
N PRO A 4 16.75 18.47 -20.72
CA PRO A 4 16.57 17.31 -19.84
C PRO A 4 17.09 17.48 -18.39
N SER A 5 17.55 18.68 -18.02
CA SER A 5 18.41 18.93 -16.85
C SER A 5 17.69 19.41 -15.59
N ASP A 6 16.37 19.56 -15.58
CA ASP A 6 15.61 19.97 -14.39
C ASP A 6 14.50 18.97 -14.06
N ARG A 7 14.87 17.70 -13.87
CA ARG A 7 13.95 16.76 -13.21
C ARG A 7 13.86 17.15 -11.74
N SER A 8 12.66 17.48 -11.28
CA SER A 8 12.39 17.75 -9.87
C SER A 8 12.92 16.59 -9.00
N ARG A 9 13.60 16.94 -7.90
CA ARG A 9 14.19 15.98 -6.96
C ARG A 9 13.93 16.42 -5.52
N LEU A 10 13.61 15.48 -4.64
CA LEU A 10 13.60 15.74 -3.19
C LEU A 10 15.02 15.99 -2.68
N THR A 11 15.20 17.01 -1.83
CA THR A 11 16.49 17.35 -1.20
C THR A 11 16.52 16.91 0.27
N GLY A 12 17.71 16.82 0.88
CA GLY A 12 17.89 16.35 2.26
C GLY A 12 18.25 14.86 2.39
N PRO A 13 18.43 14.33 3.62
CA PRO A 13 18.67 12.91 3.85
C PRO A 13 17.48 12.05 3.42
N VAL A 14 17.71 10.78 3.12
CA VAL A 14 16.64 9.78 2.92
C VAL A 14 16.15 9.37 4.31
N PRO A 15 14.86 9.54 4.65
CA PRO A 15 14.32 9.04 5.91
C PRO A 15 14.52 7.53 6.05
N GLU A 16 14.62 7.04 7.27
CA GLU A 16 14.53 5.61 7.53
C GLU A 16 13.12 5.12 7.22
N ALA A 17 12.98 4.01 6.48
CA ALA A 17 11.69 3.45 6.13
C ALA A 17 10.87 3.11 7.39
N GLY A 18 9.58 3.46 7.40
CA GLY A 18 8.72 3.21 8.54
C GLY A 18 8.92 4.16 9.73
N SER A 19 9.93 5.05 9.70
CA SER A 19 10.10 6.08 10.73
C SER A 19 8.99 7.13 10.70
N ARG A 20 8.93 7.99 11.72
CA ARG A 20 7.96 9.11 11.78
C ARG A 20 8.13 10.15 10.68
N GLU A 21 9.30 10.21 10.04
CA GLU A 21 9.59 11.15 8.93
C GLU A 21 9.40 10.48 7.55
N SER A 22 9.18 9.16 7.53
CA SER A 22 8.93 8.37 6.33
C SER A 22 7.64 8.83 5.63
N HIS A 23 7.59 8.69 4.32
CA HIS A 23 6.36 8.78 3.52
C HIS A 23 5.46 7.56 3.67
N PHE A 24 5.89 6.55 4.43
CA PHE A 24 5.08 5.42 4.88
C PHE A 24 5.42 5.10 6.35
N PRO A 25 5.00 5.95 7.31
CA PRO A 25 5.32 5.74 8.72
C PRO A 25 4.63 4.47 9.24
N LEU A 26 5.38 3.66 9.99
CA LEU A 26 4.89 2.45 10.66
C LEU A 26 4.89 2.71 12.16
N ALA A 27 3.95 3.54 12.62
CA ALA A 27 3.86 3.94 14.01
C ALA A 27 2.78 3.13 14.74
N ASP A 28 3.16 2.44 15.82
CA ASP A 28 2.24 1.67 16.66
C ASP A 28 1.12 2.56 17.21
N GLY A 29 -0.13 2.16 16.99
CA GLY A 29 -1.32 2.92 17.36
C GLY A 29 -1.78 3.95 16.33
N ALA A 30 -1.09 4.12 15.20
CA ALA A 30 -1.55 4.99 14.13
C ALA A 30 -2.89 4.51 13.54
N ARG A 31 -3.72 5.46 13.08
CA ARG A 31 -5.01 5.21 12.45
C ARG A 31 -5.23 6.12 11.25
N PHE A 32 -5.88 5.60 10.23
CA PHE A 32 -6.19 6.33 9.00
C PHE A 32 -7.61 6.02 8.59
N SER A 33 -8.38 7.03 8.20
CA SER A 33 -9.70 6.85 7.60
C SER A 33 -9.67 7.29 6.15
N TYR A 34 -10.27 6.51 5.27
CA TYR A 34 -10.31 6.78 3.84
C TYR A 34 -11.75 6.79 3.33
N ARG A 35 -12.03 7.66 2.35
CA ARG A 35 -13.23 7.62 1.52
C ARG A 35 -12.91 6.90 0.23
N HIS A 36 -13.65 5.85 -0.07
CA HIS A 36 -13.63 5.18 -1.36
C HIS A 36 -14.77 5.69 -2.22
N THR A 37 -14.46 6.00 -3.49
CA THR A 37 -15.43 6.39 -4.50
C THR A 37 -15.11 5.64 -5.80
N SER A 38 -16.14 5.25 -6.54
CA SER A 38 -15.97 4.68 -7.88
C SER A 38 -17.12 5.17 -8.78
N LEU A 39 -17.05 4.85 -10.08
CA LEU A 39 -18.10 5.19 -11.02
C LEU A 39 -19.35 4.28 -10.92
N VAL A 40 -19.22 3.15 -10.23
CA VAL A 40 -20.22 2.06 -10.25
C VAL A 40 -20.74 1.69 -8.88
N ASP A 41 -19.95 1.92 -7.83
CA ASP A 41 -20.29 1.54 -6.46
C ASP A 41 -20.63 2.78 -5.64
N GLU A 42 -21.51 2.59 -4.65
CA GLU A 42 -21.78 3.61 -3.65
C GLU A 42 -20.49 3.90 -2.84
N PRO A 43 -20.19 5.18 -2.58
CA PRO A 43 -19.05 5.54 -1.76
C PRO A 43 -19.12 4.93 -0.36
N TRP A 44 -17.98 4.48 0.16
CA TRP A 44 -17.87 3.89 1.49
C TRP A 44 -16.60 4.34 2.22
N ASP A 45 -16.57 4.18 3.54
CA ASP A 45 -15.47 4.62 4.38
C ASP A 45 -14.72 3.42 4.96
N GLU A 46 -13.39 3.47 4.91
CA GLU A 46 -12.47 2.48 5.50
C GLU A 46 -11.74 3.11 6.68
N THR A 47 -11.43 2.31 7.70
CA THR A 47 -10.51 2.72 8.76
C THR A 47 -9.42 1.69 8.93
N ASP A 48 -8.18 2.13 8.77
CA ASP A 48 -6.98 1.35 8.95
C ASP A 48 -6.33 1.66 10.31
N SER A 49 -5.64 0.68 10.85
CA SER A 49 -4.82 0.82 12.05
C SER A 49 -3.48 0.11 11.92
N ILE A 50 -2.45 0.63 12.58
CA ILE A 50 -1.13 0.02 12.66
C ILE A 50 -0.87 -0.44 14.09
N ALA A 51 -0.40 -1.68 14.24
CA ALA A 51 0.09 -2.22 15.50
C ALA A 51 1.50 -2.81 15.33
N ALA A 52 2.39 -2.58 16.30
CA ALA A 52 3.69 -3.25 16.33
C ALA A 52 3.51 -4.75 16.63
N VAL A 53 4.14 -5.59 15.83
CA VAL A 53 4.11 -7.06 15.96
C VAL A 53 5.49 -7.65 15.67
N ARG A 54 5.60 -8.98 15.78
CA ARG A 54 6.76 -9.74 15.34
C ARG A 54 6.33 -10.65 14.20
N TYR A 55 7.12 -10.72 13.14
CA TYR A 55 6.90 -11.68 12.07
C TYR A 55 8.19 -12.47 11.84
N ARG A 56 8.12 -13.76 12.15
CA ARG A 56 9.31 -14.62 12.27
C ARG A 56 10.29 -13.99 13.27
N GLU A 57 11.52 -13.70 12.85
CA GLU A 57 12.59 -13.14 13.67
C GLU A 57 12.77 -11.63 13.47
N ASP A 58 11.88 -10.97 12.74
CA ASP A 58 11.95 -9.55 12.41
C ASP A 58 10.90 -8.71 13.18
N ASP A 59 11.24 -7.44 13.43
CA ASP A 59 10.27 -6.44 13.82
C ASP A 59 9.35 -6.14 12.64
N ALA A 60 8.06 -6.09 12.90
CA ALA A 60 7.04 -5.95 11.88
C ALA A 60 5.86 -5.11 12.40
N PHE A 61 4.97 -4.78 11.50
CA PHE A 61 3.79 -3.97 11.77
C PHE A 61 2.57 -4.59 11.12
N LEU A 62 1.48 -4.71 11.87
CA LEU A 62 0.22 -5.18 11.36
C LEU A 62 -0.63 -3.97 10.94
N LEU A 63 -0.81 -3.79 9.63
CA LEU A 63 -1.80 -2.87 9.08
C LEU A 63 -3.13 -3.63 8.94
N SER A 64 -4.15 -3.21 9.68
CA SER A 64 -5.48 -3.85 9.65
C SER A 64 -6.54 -2.85 9.23
N ASP A 65 -7.37 -3.21 8.27
CA ASP A 65 -8.56 -2.44 7.89
C ASP A 65 -9.76 -2.78 8.81
N ARG A 66 -10.89 -2.14 8.53
CA ARG A 66 -12.19 -2.49 9.12
C ARG A 66 -12.90 -3.48 8.19
N GLU A 67 -13.72 -4.33 8.80
CA GLU A 67 -14.65 -5.17 8.08
C GLU A 67 -15.51 -4.38 7.07
N ASP A 68 -15.47 -4.80 5.81
CA ASP A 68 -16.22 -4.22 4.70
C ASP A 68 -17.68 -4.71 4.64
N ALA A 69 -18.42 -4.30 3.61
CA ALA A 69 -19.82 -4.72 3.43
C ALA A 69 -19.99 -6.22 3.14
N ALA A 70 -18.93 -6.91 2.70
CA ALA A 70 -18.90 -8.35 2.50
C ALA A 70 -18.49 -9.12 3.77
N GLY A 71 -18.21 -8.43 4.87
CA GLY A 71 -17.73 -9.03 6.10
C GLY A 71 -16.24 -9.37 6.05
N GLU A 72 -15.51 -8.85 5.06
CA GLU A 72 -14.09 -9.11 4.87
C GLU A 72 -13.24 -8.07 5.60
N ARG A 73 -12.19 -8.52 6.29
CA ARG A 73 -11.17 -7.67 6.91
C ARG A 73 -9.79 -8.15 6.51
N THR A 74 -8.92 -7.25 6.08
CA THR A 74 -7.53 -7.53 5.74
C THR A 74 -6.60 -7.21 6.89
N HIS A 75 -5.64 -8.11 7.11
CA HIS A 75 -4.47 -7.87 7.95
C HIS A 75 -3.21 -8.02 7.10
N SER A 76 -2.44 -6.96 6.94
CA SER A 76 -1.16 -6.95 6.21
C SER A 76 0.00 -6.81 7.17
N THR A 77 0.92 -7.78 7.17
CA THR A 77 2.17 -7.70 7.92
C THR A 77 3.23 -6.99 7.09
N LEU A 78 3.66 -5.83 7.57
CA LEU A 78 4.63 -4.95 6.95
C LEU A 78 5.97 -5.02 7.69
N ILE A 79 7.07 -4.94 6.95
CA ILE A 79 8.43 -4.82 7.46
C ILE A 79 9.12 -3.63 6.82
N ALA A 80 9.90 -2.89 7.60
CA ALA A 80 10.79 -1.85 7.11
C ALA A 80 12.20 -2.43 6.96
N ARG A 81 12.78 -2.33 5.76
CA ARG A 81 14.15 -2.81 5.47
C ARG A 81 14.83 -1.88 4.47
N GLY A 82 15.98 -1.33 4.84
CA GLY A 82 16.65 -0.32 4.04
C GLY A 82 15.77 0.91 3.87
N SER A 83 15.57 1.36 2.62
CA SER A 83 14.66 2.45 2.27
C SER A 83 13.22 1.99 2.00
N GLY A 84 12.95 0.69 1.98
CA GLY A 84 11.64 0.15 1.59
C GLY A 84 10.76 -0.27 2.77
N VAL A 85 9.46 -0.03 2.62
CA VAL A 85 8.40 -0.69 3.38
C VAL A 85 7.81 -1.79 2.51
N TRP A 86 7.76 -3.00 3.05
CA TRP A 86 7.41 -4.22 2.31
C TRP A 86 6.31 -4.99 3.03
N ARG A 87 5.39 -5.60 2.28
CA ARG A 87 4.39 -6.53 2.82
C ARG A 87 4.92 -7.96 2.67
N ALA A 88 5.22 -8.59 3.80
CA ALA A 88 5.70 -9.97 3.84
C ALA A 88 4.55 -10.98 3.86
N TYR A 89 3.39 -10.59 4.37
CA TYR A 89 2.26 -11.48 4.58
C TYR A 89 0.93 -10.72 4.60
N LYS A 90 -0.15 -11.38 4.18
CA LYS A 90 -1.53 -10.88 4.17
C LYS A 90 -2.46 -11.99 4.67
N GLU A 91 -3.43 -11.62 5.50
CA GLU A 91 -4.60 -12.43 5.82
C GLU A 91 -5.86 -11.68 5.44
N VAL A 92 -6.90 -12.41 5.03
CA VAL A 92 -8.26 -11.89 4.99
C VAL A 92 -9.11 -12.76 5.89
N THR A 93 -9.82 -12.13 6.83
CA THR A 93 -10.79 -12.78 7.70
C THR A 93 -12.21 -12.47 7.24
N VAL A 94 -13.10 -13.45 7.37
CA VAL A 94 -14.55 -13.30 7.14
C VAL A 94 -15.27 -13.80 8.38
N ALA A 95 -16.12 -12.96 8.98
CA ALA A 95 -16.76 -13.25 10.27
C ALA A 95 -15.73 -13.68 11.35
N ASP A 96 -14.62 -12.92 11.44
CA ASP A 96 -13.46 -13.16 12.31
C ASP A 96 -12.76 -14.53 12.14
N VAL A 97 -13.04 -15.26 11.06
CA VAL A 97 -12.33 -16.50 10.69
C VAL A 97 -11.37 -16.21 9.55
N VAL A 98 -10.10 -16.59 9.70
CA VAL A 98 -9.12 -16.50 8.60
C VAL A 98 -9.64 -17.31 7.42
N SER A 99 -9.86 -16.62 6.31
CA SER A 99 -10.38 -17.20 5.08
C SER A 99 -9.29 -17.50 4.08
N VAL A 100 -8.35 -16.58 3.92
CA VAL A 100 -7.22 -16.75 3.02
C VAL A 100 -5.98 -16.10 3.61
N THR A 101 -4.84 -16.72 3.38
CA THR A 101 -3.54 -16.17 3.70
C THR A 101 -2.69 -16.08 2.43
N THR A 102 -1.82 -15.08 2.35
CA THR A 102 -0.87 -14.90 1.25
C THR A 102 0.49 -14.52 1.82
N ALA A 103 1.50 -15.35 1.57
CA ALA A 103 2.89 -15.03 1.86
C ALA A 103 3.60 -14.55 0.59
N TYR A 104 4.51 -13.60 0.74
CA TYR A 104 5.34 -13.05 -0.35
C TYR A 104 6.82 -13.34 -0.07
N ASP A 105 7.54 -13.86 -1.07
CA ASP A 105 8.98 -14.10 -0.98
C ASP A 105 9.67 -13.94 -2.36
N PRO A 106 10.27 -12.79 -2.69
CA PRO A 106 10.54 -11.68 -1.79
C PRO A 106 9.26 -10.94 -1.34
N PRO A 107 9.30 -10.22 -0.20
CA PRO A 107 8.21 -9.37 0.25
C PRO A 107 7.76 -8.35 -0.81
N PHE A 108 6.46 -8.03 -0.83
CA PHE A 108 5.84 -7.14 -1.81
C PHE A 108 6.07 -5.67 -1.48
N LEU A 109 6.71 -4.89 -2.36
CA LEU A 109 7.02 -3.46 -2.11
C LEU A 109 5.73 -2.64 -1.91
N ARG A 110 5.67 -1.85 -0.84
CA ARG A 110 4.59 -0.88 -0.58
C ARG A 110 5.02 0.55 -0.84
N TYR A 111 6.25 0.89 -0.45
CA TYR A 111 6.84 2.21 -0.66
C TYR A 111 8.37 2.13 -0.56
N ASP A 112 9.09 3.02 -1.26
CA ASP A 112 10.55 3.15 -1.15
C ASP A 112 10.95 4.62 -0.99
N GLU A 113 11.63 4.96 0.12
CA GLU A 113 12.15 6.31 0.39
C GLU A 113 13.22 6.75 -0.63
N ALA A 114 13.76 5.84 -1.43
CA ALA A 114 14.64 6.16 -2.54
C ALA A 114 13.91 6.81 -3.74
N TRP A 115 12.57 6.82 -3.77
CA TRP A 115 11.76 7.48 -4.80
C TRP A 115 11.82 9.00 -4.72
N ARG A 116 12.95 9.55 -5.18
CA ARG A 116 13.29 10.96 -4.98
C ARG A 116 13.44 11.76 -6.25
N THR A 117 13.41 11.12 -7.42
CA THR A 117 13.57 11.80 -8.71
C THR A 117 12.42 11.41 -9.64
N VAL A 118 11.84 12.41 -10.31
CA VAL A 118 10.82 12.13 -11.34
C VAL A 118 11.39 11.25 -12.45
N GLY A 119 10.63 10.22 -12.81
CA GLY A 119 10.99 9.23 -13.81
C GLY A 119 11.93 8.13 -13.31
N ASP A 120 12.28 8.11 -12.01
CA ASP A 120 12.88 6.91 -11.41
C ASP A 120 11.91 5.74 -11.58
N THR A 121 12.46 4.58 -11.98
CA THR A 121 11.67 3.37 -12.14
C THR A 121 12.38 2.17 -11.53
N VAL A 122 11.58 1.29 -10.93
CA VAL A 122 12.04 -0.01 -10.44
C VAL A 122 11.03 -1.07 -10.87
N THR A 123 11.53 -2.21 -11.35
CA THR A 123 10.70 -3.38 -11.69
C THR A 123 11.07 -4.51 -10.76
N LEU A 124 10.08 -5.10 -10.11
CA LEU A 124 10.24 -6.15 -9.11
C LEU A 124 9.32 -7.32 -9.43
N ASP A 125 9.80 -8.53 -9.16
CA ASP A 125 8.99 -9.74 -9.14
C ASP A 125 8.64 -10.07 -7.69
N ASP A 126 7.37 -10.36 -7.45
CA ASP A 126 6.86 -10.81 -6.17
C ASP A 126 6.30 -12.23 -6.35
N ASP A 127 7.03 -13.24 -5.86
CA ASP A 127 6.48 -14.60 -5.77
C ASP A 127 5.55 -14.66 -4.56
N TRP A 128 4.37 -15.25 -4.76
CA TRP A 128 3.36 -15.37 -3.73
C TRP A 128 2.86 -16.80 -3.58
N GLN A 129 2.50 -17.15 -2.35
CA GLN A 129 1.82 -18.39 -2.01
C GLN A 129 0.57 -18.06 -1.22
N GLN A 130 -0.58 -18.45 -1.78
CA GLN A 130 -1.89 -18.29 -1.17
C GLN A 130 -2.41 -19.61 -0.62
N THR A 131 -2.91 -19.62 0.62
CA THR A 131 -3.62 -20.76 1.21
C THR A 131 -5.07 -20.38 1.46
N CYS A 132 -6.02 -21.11 0.86
CA CYS A 132 -7.44 -20.94 1.16
C CYS A 132 -7.80 -21.79 2.38
N VAL A 133 -8.13 -21.15 3.48
CA VAL A 133 -8.43 -21.80 4.76
C VAL A 133 -9.88 -22.22 4.80
N VAL A 134 -10.80 -21.29 4.49
CA VAL A 134 -12.24 -21.57 4.36
C VAL A 134 -12.79 -21.06 3.04
N ALA A 135 -13.96 -21.57 2.66
CA ALA A 135 -14.67 -21.11 1.47
C ALA A 135 -15.27 -19.73 1.73
N SER A 136 -14.98 -18.76 0.87
CA SER A 136 -15.53 -17.39 0.91
C SER A 136 -15.38 -16.73 -0.46
N SER A 137 -15.95 -15.52 -0.61
CA SER A 137 -15.66 -14.61 -1.71
C SER A 137 -14.17 -14.24 -1.80
N ALA A 138 -13.51 -14.00 -0.66
CA ALA A 138 -12.09 -13.64 -0.61
C ALA A 138 -11.16 -14.75 -1.12
N SER A 139 -11.44 -16.02 -0.79
CA SER A 139 -10.48 -17.11 -0.99
C SER A 139 -10.40 -17.58 -2.44
N ASN A 140 -11.48 -17.50 -3.21
CA ASN A 140 -11.54 -17.88 -4.63
C ASN A 140 -10.95 -19.28 -4.93
N CYS A 141 -10.92 -20.18 -3.96
CA CYS A 141 -10.43 -21.55 -4.10
C CYS A 141 -10.97 -22.48 -3.01
N ALA A 142 -10.87 -23.80 -3.23
CA ALA A 142 -11.38 -24.78 -2.29
C ALA A 142 -10.62 -24.73 -0.95
N PRO A 143 -11.28 -24.97 0.20
CA PRO A 143 -10.61 -25.08 1.50
C PRO A 143 -9.44 -26.09 1.46
N GLY A 144 -8.31 -25.70 2.02
CA GLY A 144 -7.06 -26.47 2.02
C GLY A 144 -6.25 -26.38 0.72
N ALA A 145 -6.77 -25.75 -0.34
CA ALA A 145 -6.00 -25.58 -1.56
C ALA A 145 -4.92 -24.51 -1.38
N VAL A 146 -3.77 -24.77 -2.00
CA VAL A 146 -2.62 -23.87 -2.04
C VAL A 146 -2.40 -23.46 -3.49
N LYS A 147 -2.32 -22.15 -3.73
CA LYS A 147 -1.96 -21.56 -5.01
C LYS A 147 -0.63 -20.86 -4.87
N SER A 148 0.17 -20.88 -5.93
CA SER A 148 1.37 -20.06 -6.01
C SER A 148 1.39 -19.35 -7.34
N GLY A 149 2.06 -18.21 -7.38
CA GLY A 149 2.24 -17.46 -8.61
C GLY A 149 3.34 -16.43 -8.46
N ARG A 150 3.54 -15.71 -9.55
CA ARG A 150 4.45 -14.57 -9.64
C ARG A 150 3.67 -13.40 -10.20
N THR A 151 3.94 -12.22 -9.66
CA THR A 151 3.46 -10.97 -10.24
C THR A 151 4.65 -10.03 -10.42
N THR A 152 4.76 -9.43 -11.60
CA THR A 152 5.80 -8.44 -11.88
C THR A 152 5.19 -7.05 -11.79
N HIS A 153 5.73 -6.19 -10.94
CA HIS A 153 5.31 -4.80 -10.81
C HIS A 153 6.39 -3.85 -11.28
N ARG A 154 6.00 -2.82 -12.02
CA ARG A 154 6.84 -1.65 -12.32
C ARG A 154 6.33 -0.45 -11.55
N TYR A 155 7.21 0.16 -10.77
CA TYR A 155 6.97 1.43 -10.11
C TYR A 155 7.64 2.55 -10.89
N THR A 156 6.96 3.68 -11.05
CA THR A 156 7.50 4.88 -11.71
C THR A 156 7.14 6.11 -10.88
N VAL A 157 8.13 6.90 -10.51
CA VAL A 157 7.90 8.18 -9.82
C VAL A 157 7.40 9.20 -10.84
N LEU A 158 6.16 9.65 -10.69
CA LEU A 158 5.52 10.60 -11.60
C LEU A 158 5.74 12.05 -11.18
N ALA A 159 5.75 12.30 -9.87
CA ALA A 159 6.01 13.61 -9.30
C ALA A 159 6.69 13.47 -7.94
N VAL A 160 7.53 14.45 -7.63
CA VAL A 160 8.05 14.67 -6.28
C VAL A 160 7.69 16.09 -5.90
N ALA A 161 7.21 16.28 -4.66
CA ALA A 161 6.66 17.54 -4.15
C ALA A 161 5.37 18.02 -4.85
N GLU A 162 4.49 17.10 -5.22
CA GLU A 162 3.16 17.45 -5.75
C GLU A 162 2.26 17.97 -4.63
N LYS A 163 1.70 19.18 -4.80
CA LYS A 163 0.71 19.71 -3.87
C LYS A 163 -0.65 19.08 -4.16
N LEU A 164 -1.23 18.42 -3.15
CA LEU A 164 -2.51 17.74 -3.26
C LEU A 164 -3.39 18.07 -2.04
N SER A 165 -4.64 18.44 -2.32
CA SER A 165 -5.68 18.60 -1.30
C SER A 165 -6.56 17.36 -1.26
N VAL A 166 -6.74 16.79 -0.07
CA VAL A 166 -7.69 15.71 0.24
C VAL A 166 -8.54 16.14 1.45
N PRO A 167 -9.63 15.44 1.82
CA PRO A 167 -10.46 15.89 2.93
C PRO A 167 -9.72 16.02 4.28
N ALA A 168 -8.65 15.24 4.50
CA ALA A 168 -7.79 15.36 5.68
C ALA A 168 -6.87 16.61 5.69
N GLY A 169 -6.74 17.35 4.59
CA GLY A 169 -5.92 18.56 4.50
C GLY A 169 -5.13 18.70 3.20
N ASP A 170 -4.24 19.69 3.20
CA ASP A 170 -3.32 19.97 2.09
C ASP A 170 -1.93 19.38 2.37
N PHE A 171 -1.38 18.65 1.40
CA PHE A 171 -0.11 17.94 1.53
C PHE A 171 0.82 18.21 0.35
N GLU A 172 2.12 18.07 0.60
CA GLU A 172 3.13 17.88 -0.43
C GLU A 172 3.48 16.39 -0.50
N ALA A 173 3.34 15.78 -1.67
CA ALA A 173 3.36 14.33 -1.84
C ALA A 173 4.30 13.84 -2.95
N VAL A 174 4.73 12.59 -2.83
CA VAL A 174 5.34 11.83 -3.91
C VAL A 174 4.24 11.04 -4.61
N LYS A 175 4.10 11.27 -5.93
CA LYS A 175 3.16 10.50 -6.77
C LYS A 175 3.90 9.36 -7.46
N VAL A 176 3.39 8.15 -7.29
CA VAL A 176 3.99 6.93 -7.82
C VAL A 176 2.95 6.15 -8.61
N GLN A 177 3.31 5.75 -9.82
CA GLN A 177 2.56 4.77 -10.60
C GLN A 177 3.09 3.38 -10.32
N ARG A 178 2.19 2.41 -10.10
CA ARG A 178 2.48 0.98 -10.13
C ARG A 178 1.71 0.34 -11.27
N ASP A 179 2.43 -0.27 -12.21
CA ASP A 179 1.87 -1.15 -13.22
C ASP A 179 2.08 -2.60 -12.79
N ASN A 180 1.02 -3.40 -12.82
CA ASN A 180 1.12 -4.85 -12.80
C ASN A 180 1.32 -5.32 -14.26
N LEU A 181 2.50 -5.88 -14.53
CA LEU A 181 2.89 -6.34 -15.87
C LEU A 181 2.40 -7.76 -16.17
N THR A 182 1.90 -8.47 -15.17
CA THR A 182 1.34 -9.83 -15.31
C THR A 182 -0.17 -9.79 -15.57
N ASP A 183 -0.87 -8.87 -14.93
CA ASP A 183 -2.30 -8.60 -15.13
C ASP A 183 -2.44 -7.08 -15.29
N PRO A 184 -2.86 -6.55 -16.46
CA PRO A 184 -2.74 -5.13 -16.82
C PRO A 184 -3.63 -4.22 -15.96
N GLU A 185 -3.19 -4.00 -14.72
CA GLU A 185 -3.71 -3.05 -13.76
C GLU A 185 -2.66 -1.95 -13.56
N THR A 186 -3.09 -0.70 -13.64
CA THR A 186 -2.30 0.46 -13.23
C THR A 186 -2.96 1.08 -12.01
N LYS A 187 -2.14 1.50 -11.04
CA LYS A 187 -2.58 2.32 -9.90
C LYS A 187 -1.65 3.51 -9.71
N TRP A 188 -2.20 4.63 -9.28
CA TRP A 188 -1.44 5.79 -8.83
C TRP A 188 -1.61 5.96 -7.33
N PHE A 189 -0.53 6.29 -6.64
CA PHE A 189 -0.49 6.49 -5.20
C PHE A 189 0.18 7.83 -4.90
N TRP A 190 -0.34 8.53 -3.89
CA TRP A 190 0.27 9.73 -3.34
C TRP A 190 0.63 9.48 -1.90
N PHE A 191 1.89 9.75 -1.55
CA PHE A 191 2.41 9.58 -0.21
C PHE A 191 2.93 10.90 0.34
N ALA A 192 2.49 11.29 1.53
CA ALA A 192 2.97 12.47 2.24
C ALA A 192 3.90 12.05 3.39
N SER A 193 5.02 12.76 3.53
CA SER A 193 5.98 12.54 4.62
C SER A 193 5.29 12.72 5.98
N GLY A 194 5.57 11.77 6.87
CA GLY A 194 4.99 11.70 8.22
C GLY A 194 3.53 11.27 8.29
N VAL A 195 2.87 11.02 7.15
CA VAL A 195 1.46 10.60 7.12
C VAL A 195 1.31 9.22 6.51
N GLY A 196 1.87 8.97 5.33
CA GLY A 196 1.59 7.74 4.58
C GLY A 196 0.85 8.00 3.27
N LYS A 197 0.08 7.00 2.83
CA LYS A 197 -0.78 7.10 1.66
C LYS A 197 -1.89 8.10 1.93
N ILE A 198 -1.98 9.17 1.13
CA ILE A 198 -3.05 10.17 1.24
C ILE A 198 -4.11 10.02 0.13
N ARG A 199 -3.72 9.40 -1.00
CA ARG A 199 -4.61 9.15 -2.14
C ARG A 199 -4.16 7.91 -2.92
N GLU A 200 -5.12 7.18 -3.45
CA GLU A 200 -4.94 6.12 -4.44
C GLU A 200 -5.95 6.30 -5.57
N GLU A 201 -5.53 6.03 -6.80
CA GLU A 201 -6.42 6.04 -7.98
C GLU A 201 -6.16 4.82 -8.84
N ASN A 202 -7.24 4.25 -9.38
CA ASN A 202 -7.19 3.34 -10.51
C ASN A 202 -7.71 4.08 -11.76
N PRO A 203 -6.83 4.51 -12.69
CA PRO A 203 -7.24 5.27 -13.86
C PRO A 203 -8.13 4.47 -14.83
N THR A 204 -8.12 3.13 -14.75
CA THR A 204 -8.95 2.26 -15.60
C THR A 204 -10.40 2.22 -15.13
N THR A 205 -10.62 2.11 -13.82
CA THR A 205 -11.97 1.99 -13.24
C THR A 205 -12.53 3.33 -12.76
N GLY A 206 -11.69 4.36 -12.64
CA GLY A 206 -12.04 5.64 -12.01
C GLY A 206 -12.22 5.53 -10.49
N ALA A 207 -11.81 4.42 -9.88
CA ALA A 207 -11.86 4.27 -8.43
C ALA A 207 -10.82 5.18 -7.77
N VAL A 208 -11.23 5.88 -6.72
CA VAL A 208 -10.40 6.80 -5.93
C VAL A 208 -10.58 6.49 -4.45
N THR A 209 -9.45 6.44 -3.74
CA THR A 209 -9.40 6.39 -2.28
C THR A 209 -8.71 7.66 -1.78
N GLU A 210 -9.34 8.43 -0.89
CA GLU A 210 -8.78 9.67 -0.34
C GLU A 210 -8.75 9.63 1.18
N LEU A 211 -7.66 10.12 1.79
CA LEU A 211 -7.56 10.24 3.23
C LEU A 211 -8.53 11.31 3.75
N THR A 212 -9.41 10.91 4.66
CA THR A 212 -10.39 11.79 5.31
C THR A 212 -9.97 12.22 6.70
N GLU A 213 -9.28 11.36 7.42
CA GLU A 213 -8.80 11.61 8.78
C GLU A 213 -7.57 10.74 9.05
N TYR A 214 -6.68 11.20 9.92
CA TYR A 214 -5.59 10.37 10.44
C TYR A 214 -5.22 10.77 11.86
N GLN A 215 -4.71 9.80 12.61
CA GLN A 215 -4.19 9.97 13.95
C GLN A 215 -2.84 9.27 14.07
N LEU A 216 -1.83 9.98 14.54
CA LEU A 216 -0.48 9.46 14.80
C LEU A 216 -0.19 9.52 16.30
N PRO A 217 0.63 8.60 16.84
CA PRO A 217 0.98 8.53 18.27
C PRO A 217 2.02 9.57 18.72
#